data_AF-A0A1W1CIX2-F1
#
_entry.id   AF-A0A1W1CIX2-F1
#
_cell.length_a   1.000
_cell.length_b   1.000
_cell.length_c   1.000
_cell.angle_alpha   90.00
_cell.angle_beta   90.00
_cell.angle_gamma   90.00
#
_symmetry.space_group_name_H-M   'P 1'
#
loop_
_entity.id
_entity.type
_entity.pdbx_description
1 polymer ?
#
loop_
_entity_poly.entity_id
_entity_poly.type
_entity_poly.pdbx_seq_one_letter_code
_entity_poly.pdbx_strand_id
1 'polypeptide(L)'
;MKYVIYISVLFFIIACVVAIDSNKSKDLNSSTESNDSIAMLVENGSKSEELQLAELEAKMRAESLAMKSQYDISLKKLETDNTKILNEKEVALAKLESDKEIAKEKESNRKELSILELKSREKMALAKLDSKKELSQGQKELDRINSSNNKEIALAKLKSQKELADKNIAFYKMIAIMVVGLVVLALLIVYFINRRKRKNELQIHEDELRHKEYMEASRQHNEHIGKMLDVITDANADKGVKKEIVRLLKDQGKKSNLIEHKRR
;
A
#
# COMPACT_ATOMS: atom_id res chain seq x y z
N MET A 1 20.87 44.09 37.45
CA MET A 1 21.12 43.87 38.90
C MET A 1 21.64 42.48 39.27
N LYS A 2 21.30 41.39 38.55
CA LYS A 2 21.79 40.03 38.87
C LYS A 2 23.32 39.83 38.74
N TYR A 3 23.98 40.60 37.89
CA TYR A 3 25.44 40.52 37.68
C TYR A 3 26.28 41.18 38.78
N VAL A 4 25.71 42.14 39.53
CA VAL A 4 26.43 42.83 40.62
C VAL A 4 26.61 41.91 41.83
N ILE A 5 25.65 41.00 42.04
CA ILE A 5 25.68 40.01 43.14
C ILE A 5 26.76 38.94 42.89
N TYR A 6 26.98 38.52 41.64
CA TYR A 6 28.02 37.54 41.32
C TYR A 6 29.44 38.09 41.53
N ILE A 7 29.66 39.37 41.23
CA ILE A 7 30.97 40.02 41.39
C ILE A 7 31.30 40.22 42.88
N SER A 8 30.31 40.54 43.73
CA SER A 8 30.57 40.67 45.17
C SER A 8 30.89 39.33 45.84
N VAL A 9 30.26 38.24 45.41
CA VAL A 9 30.54 36.88 45.93
C VAL A 9 31.92 36.40 45.50
N LEU A 10 32.34 36.69 44.25
CA LEU A 10 33.67 36.32 43.76
C LEU A 10 34.78 37.06 44.52
N PHE A 11 34.59 38.35 44.83
CA PHE A 11 35.52 39.13 45.66
C PHE A 11 35.63 38.61 47.10
N PHE A 12 34.51 38.13 47.67
CA PHE A 12 34.49 37.56 49.02
C PHE A 12 35.26 36.24 49.10
N ILE A 13 35.14 35.37 48.08
CA ILE A 13 35.87 34.10 48.03
C ILE A 13 37.38 34.34 47.88
N ILE A 14 37.80 35.31 47.05
CA ILE A 14 39.22 35.65 46.88
C ILE A 14 39.78 36.28 48.17
N ALA A 15 39.02 37.13 48.85
CA ALA A 15 39.42 37.71 50.14
C ALA A 15 39.58 36.64 51.24
N CYS A 16 38.75 35.59 51.24
CA CYS A 16 38.88 34.47 52.19
C CYS A 16 40.10 33.58 51.90
N VAL A 17 40.50 33.40 50.63
CA VAL A 17 41.68 32.58 50.27
C VAL A 17 42.98 33.31 50.60
N VAL A 18 43.02 34.65 50.51
CA VAL A 18 44.19 35.46 50.88
C VAL A 18 44.35 35.61 52.41
N ALA A 19 43.30 35.39 53.19
CA ALA A 19 43.33 35.50 54.65
C ALA A 19 43.90 34.27 55.38
N ILE A 20 44.13 33.13 54.70
CA ILE A 20 44.58 31.88 55.34
C ILE A 20 46.11 31.77 55.44
N ASP A 21 46.87 32.64 54.77
CA ASP A 21 48.34 32.53 54.71
C ASP A 21 49.10 33.51 55.61
N SER A 22 48.42 34.19 56.54
CA SER A 22 49.05 35.20 57.40
C SER A 22 48.54 35.14 58.84
N ASN A 23 49.07 34.19 59.61
CA ASN A 23 49.19 34.25 61.08
C ASN A 23 50.01 33.02 61.51
N LYS A 24 51.31 33.12 61.79
CA LYS A 24 51.92 33.45 63.10
C LYS A 24 53.45 33.40 62.86
N SER A 25 54.31 34.44 62.89
CA SER A 25 54.57 35.52 63.86
C SER A 25 54.73 34.95 65.28
N LYS A 26 55.89 34.91 65.94
CA LYS A 26 56.76 36.00 66.42
C LYS A 26 57.63 35.36 67.54
N ASP A 27 58.85 35.75 67.92
CA ASP A 27 59.52 37.05 67.90
C ASP A 27 61.04 36.91 67.71
N LEU A 28 61.60 37.97 67.14
CA LEU A 28 63.01 38.30 67.05
C LEU A 28 63.36 39.35 68.12
N ASN A 29 64.67 39.47 68.38
CA ASN A 29 65.40 40.51 69.12
C ASN A 29 65.52 40.27 70.64
N SER A 30 66.66 40.54 71.29
CA SER A 30 67.70 41.53 70.97
C SER A 30 69.08 41.12 71.46
N SER A 31 70.08 41.57 70.71
CA SER A 31 71.50 41.57 71.00
C SER A 31 71.87 42.48 72.18
N THR A 32 73.00 42.13 72.82
CA THR A 32 74.01 42.98 73.48
C THR A 32 73.62 43.81 74.70
N GLU A 33 74.23 43.51 75.87
CA GLU A 33 75.11 44.46 76.55
C GLU A 33 75.97 43.81 77.65
N SER A 34 77.16 44.38 77.81
CA SER A 34 78.27 44.03 78.68
C SER A 34 78.26 44.83 79.99
N ASN A 35 78.90 44.25 81.00
CA ASN A 35 79.62 44.87 82.15
C ASN A 35 78.89 45.21 83.46
N ASP A 36 79.55 44.71 84.53
CA ASP A 36 79.89 45.33 85.82
C ASP A 36 78.81 45.77 86.83
N SER A 37 78.72 45.02 87.96
CA SER A 37 79.37 45.38 89.24
C SER A 37 78.74 44.72 90.48
N ILE A 38 79.57 43.99 91.24
CA ILE A 38 79.87 44.09 92.68
C ILE A 38 78.72 44.41 93.68
N ALA A 39 78.42 43.48 94.60
CA ALA A 39 78.72 43.58 96.06
C ALA A 39 77.94 42.57 96.94
N MET A 40 78.69 41.81 97.75
CA MET A 40 78.46 41.43 99.19
C MET A 40 77.19 40.67 99.61
N LEU A 41 77.18 39.69 100.53
CA LEU A 41 78.03 39.34 101.68
C LEU A 41 77.67 37.89 102.14
N VAL A 42 78.70 37.10 102.51
CA VAL A 42 78.85 36.28 103.76
C VAL A 42 77.81 35.16 104.03
N GLU A 43 78.16 33.89 104.28
CA GLU A 43 79.05 33.43 105.36
C GLU A 43 79.47 31.94 105.23
N ASN A 44 80.75 31.69 105.55
CA ASN A 44 81.40 30.53 106.18
C ASN A 44 81.03 29.07 105.88
N GLY A 45 82.06 28.27 105.55
CA GLY A 45 82.08 26.84 105.90
C GLY A 45 83.09 25.99 105.14
N SER A 46 84.37 26.07 105.51
CA SER A 46 85.50 25.20 105.10
C SER A 46 85.14 23.77 104.64
N LYS A 47 85.50 23.40 103.39
CA LYS A 47 85.80 22.02 102.93
C LYS A 47 86.35 21.90 101.49
N SER A 48 87.62 21.44 101.40
CA SER A 48 88.31 20.63 100.37
C SER A 48 88.36 21.07 98.88
N GLU A 49 89.57 21.42 98.40
CA GLU A 49 89.92 21.72 97.00
C GLU A 49 89.73 20.55 96.02
N GLU A 50 89.59 19.31 96.51
CA GLU A 50 89.22 18.15 95.67
C GLU A 50 87.77 18.23 95.15
N LEU A 51 86.90 18.99 95.81
CA LEU A 51 85.46 18.97 95.54
C LEU A 51 85.08 19.88 94.36
N GLN A 52 85.82 20.97 94.11
CA GLN A 52 85.57 21.90 93.00
C GLN A 52 86.10 21.36 91.66
N LEU A 53 87.22 20.64 91.67
CA LEU A 53 87.77 20.01 90.47
C LEU A 53 86.85 18.89 89.95
N ALA A 54 86.27 18.11 90.87
CA ALA A 54 85.28 17.10 90.58
C ALA A 54 83.97 17.69 90.00
N GLU A 55 83.55 18.85 90.49
CA GLU A 55 82.34 19.55 89.99
C GLU A 55 82.55 20.10 88.56
N LEU A 56 83.72 20.65 88.26
CA LEU A 56 84.07 21.13 86.92
C LEU A 56 84.17 19.99 85.90
N GLU A 57 84.80 18.87 86.28
CA GLU A 57 84.92 17.68 85.42
C GLU A 57 83.55 17.02 85.19
N ALA A 58 82.68 16.99 86.20
CA ALA A 58 81.30 16.55 86.08
C ALA A 58 80.49 17.46 85.13
N LYS A 59 80.71 18.77 85.18
CA LYS A 59 80.05 19.73 84.28
C LYS A 59 80.48 19.56 82.82
N MET A 60 81.77 19.38 82.54
CA MET A 60 82.24 19.09 81.17
C MET A 60 81.75 17.73 80.65
N ARG A 61 81.71 16.70 81.49
CA ARG A 61 81.09 15.41 81.11
C ARG A 61 79.61 15.57 80.81
N ALA A 62 78.87 16.34 81.62
CA ALA A 62 77.45 16.62 81.41
C ALA A 62 77.21 17.42 80.12
N GLU A 63 78.03 18.43 79.81
CA GLU A 63 77.94 19.19 78.56
C GLU A 63 78.27 18.32 77.33
N SER A 64 79.31 17.49 77.38
CA SER A 64 79.63 16.60 76.24
C SER A 64 78.54 15.54 76.00
N LEU A 65 77.93 15.02 77.07
CA LEU A 65 76.78 14.11 76.98
C LEU A 65 75.53 14.83 76.45
N ALA A 66 75.28 16.07 76.88
CA ALA A 66 74.17 16.89 76.39
C ALA A 66 74.33 17.23 74.90
N MET A 67 75.55 17.57 74.47
CA MET A 67 75.87 17.86 73.07
C MET A 67 75.71 16.62 72.18
N LYS A 68 76.18 15.46 72.66
CA LYS A 68 76.02 14.17 71.97
C LYS A 68 74.54 13.76 71.88
N SER A 69 73.78 13.95 72.96
CA SER A 69 72.33 13.74 72.99
C SER A 69 71.59 14.63 71.98
N GLN A 70 71.92 15.94 71.92
CA GLN A 70 71.32 16.84 70.93
C GLN A 70 71.66 16.45 69.49
N TYR A 71 72.89 15.99 69.25
CA TYR A 71 73.30 15.49 67.94
C TYR A 71 72.49 14.26 67.54
N ASP A 72 72.36 13.27 68.42
CA ASP A 72 71.59 12.04 68.16
C ASP A 72 70.09 12.34 67.96
N ILE A 73 69.53 13.30 68.69
CA ILE A 73 68.14 13.77 68.50
C ILE A 73 67.99 14.42 67.12
N SER A 74 68.93 15.27 66.71
CA SER A 74 68.90 15.96 65.42
C SER A 74 69.03 14.98 64.26
N LEU A 75 69.88 13.96 64.41
CA LEU A 75 70.10 12.93 63.41
C LEU A 75 68.87 12.04 63.25
N LYS A 76 68.27 11.59 64.36
CA LYS A 76 66.97 10.89 64.33
C LYS A 76 65.87 11.72 63.69
N LYS A 77 65.82 13.02 63.98
CA LYS A 77 64.82 13.92 63.40
C LYS A 77 64.99 14.04 61.88
N LEU A 78 66.23 14.16 61.41
CA LEU A 78 66.55 14.20 59.98
C LEU A 78 66.19 12.88 59.27
N GLU A 79 66.43 11.73 59.91
CA GLU A 79 66.01 10.42 59.41
C GLU A 79 64.48 10.30 59.31
N THR A 80 63.75 10.75 60.34
CA THR A 80 62.28 10.77 60.30
C THR A 80 61.74 11.71 59.23
N ASP A 81 62.36 12.88 59.03
CA ASP A 81 61.94 13.83 58.01
C ASP A 81 62.24 13.29 56.60
N ASN A 82 63.41 12.66 56.38
CA ASN A 82 63.74 12.04 55.11
C ASN A 82 62.83 10.85 54.77
N THR A 83 62.53 9.98 55.73
CA THR A 83 61.60 8.86 55.52
C THR A 83 60.19 9.35 55.23
N LYS A 84 59.74 10.41 55.90
CA LYS A 84 58.45 11.06 55.61
C LYS A 84 58.41 11.63 54.19
N ILE A 85 59.45 12.36 53.78
CA ILE A 85 59.55 12.92 52.41
C ILE A 85 59.56 11.80 51.36
N LEU A 86 60.23 10.68 51.65
CA LEU A 86 60.31 9.54 50.72
C LEU A 86 58.93 8.87 50.54
N ASN A 87 58.22 8.65 51.65
CA ASN A 87 56.84 8.13 51.61
C ASN A 87 55.89 9.10 50.88
N GLU A 88 56.00 10.41 51.11
CA GLU A 88 55.20 11.42 50.40
C GLU A 88 55.48 11.42 48.89
N LYS A 89 56.74 11.24 48.48
CA LYS A 89 57.12 11.11 47.06
C LYS A 89 56.59 9.83 46.43
N GLU A 90 56.63 8.70 47.12
CA GLU A 90 56.07 7.44 46.64
C GLU A 90 54.55 7.54 46.45
N VAL A 91 53.84 8.14 47.41
CA VAL A 91 52.39 8.39 47.30
C VAL A 91 52.09 9.35 46.15
N ALA A 92 52.89 10.39 45.96
CA ALA A 92 52.72 11.33 44.85
C ALA A 92 52.96 10.67 43.48
N LEU A 93 53.97 9.80 43.36
CA LEU A 93 54.25 9.04 42.14
C LEU A 93 53.13 8.04 41.83
N ALA A 94 52.67 7.28 42.83
CA ALA A 94 51.57 6.33 42.67
C ALA A 94 50.27 7.03 42.22
N LYS A 95 50.00 8.21 42.79
CA LYS A 95 48.84 9.02 42.38
C LYS A 95 48.98 9.54 40.95
N LEU A 96 50.17 9.98 40.55
CA LEU A 96 50.42 10.48 39.20
C LEU A 96 50.35 9.38 38.14
N GLU A 97 50.82 8.17 38.45
CA GLU A 97 50.65 7.00 37.58
C GLU A 97 49.18 6.60 37.44
N SER A 98 48.44 6.56 38.55
CA SER A 98 47.00 6.28 38.54
C SER A 98 46.22 7.31 37.71
N ASP A 99 46.49 8.62 37.88
CA ASP A 99 45.84 9.67 37.11
C ASP A 99 46.16 9.57 35.61
N LYS A 100 47.39 9.18 35.25
CA LYS A 100 47.81 8.96 33.86
C LYS A 100 47.10 7.76 33.23
N GLU A 101 46.90 6.69 33.98
CA GLU A 101 46.17 5.50 33.52
C GLU A 101 44.68 5.80 33.32
N ILE A 102 44.06 6.49 34.29
CA ILE A 102 42.66 6.96 34.19
C ILE A 102 42.48 7.88 32.97
N ALA A 103 43.45 8.76 32.69
CA ALA A 103 43.38 9.65 31.52
C ALA A 103 43.42 8.87 30.20
N LYS A 104 44.31 7.87 30.09
CA LYS A 104 44.41 6.99 28.92
C LYS A 104 43.14 6.17 28.71
N GLU A 105 42.59 5.61 29.78
CA GLU A 105 41.35 4.82 29.73
C GLU A 105 40.17 5.68 29.28
N LYS A 106 40.02 6.89 29.83
CA LYS A 106 38.99 7.85 29.39
C LYS A 106 39.12 8.22 27.92
N GLU A 107 40.34 8.43 27.43
CA GLU A 107 40.59 8.72 26.02
C GLU A 107 40.24 7.52 25.12
N SER A 108 40.61 6.31 25.53
CA SER A 108 40.26 5.07 24.82
C SER A 108 38.76 4.87 24.75
N ASN A 109 38.06 4.97 25.88
CA ASN A 109 36.61 4.84 25.95
C ASN A 109 35.90 5.88 25.08
N ARG A 110 36.41 7.12 25.02
CA ARG A 110 35.87 8.16 24.14
C ARG A 110 36.05 7.83 22.66
N LYS A 111 37.20 7.26 22.27
CA LYS A 111 37.45 6.82 20.89
C LYS A 111 36.52 5.66 20.51
N GLU A 112 36.38 4.67 21.39
CA GLU A 112 35.47 3.54 21.16
C GLU A 112 34.01 3.98 21.02
N LEU A 113 33.55 4.92 21.85
CA LEU A 113 32.20 5.50 21.74
C LEU A 113 31.98 6.19 20.39
N SER A 114 32.97 6.96 19.92
CA SER A 114 32.91 7.63 18.61
C SER A 114 32.86 6.61 17.46
N ILE A 115 33.65 5.54 17.53
CA ILE A 115 33.64 4.47 16.53
C ILE A 115 32.29 3.74 16.53
N LEU A 116 31.73 3.47 17.71
CA LEU A 116 30.43 2.82 17.85
C LEU A 116 29.29 3.68 17.27
N GLU A 117 29.30 4.99 17.54
CA GLU A 117 28.34 5.94 16.96
C GLU A 117 28.44 6.01 15.44
N LEU A 118 29.67 6.09 14.90
CA LEU A 118 29.90 6.08 13.45
C LEU A 118 29.38 4.80 12.80
N LYS A 119 29.70 3.65 13.37
CA LYS A 119 29.24 2.34 12.89
C LYS A 119 27.72 2.19 12.95
N SER A 120 27.09 2.75 13.99
CA SER A 120 25.63 2.80 14.12
C SER A 120 25.00 3.67 13.03
N ARG A 121 25.57 4.87 12.78
CA ARG A 121 25.11 5.76 11.71
C ARG A 121 25.26 5.15 10.33
N GLU A 122 26.38 4.49 10.03
CA GLU A 122 26.56 3.77 8.76
C GLU A 122 25.52 2.68 8.56
N LYS A 123 25.30 1.82 9.57
CA LYS A 123 24.26 0.78 9.50
C LYS A 123 22.87 1.37 9.27
N MET A 124 22.55 2.47 9.94
CA MET A 124 21.25 3.14 9.75
C MET A 124 21.13 3.76 8.35
N ALA A 125 22.21 4.32 7.82
CA ALA A 125 22.24 4.88 6.47
C ALA A 125 22.10 3.79 5.40
N LEU A 126 22.81 2.66 5.55
CA LEU A 126 22.68 1.48 4.70
C LEU A 126 21.24 0.94 4.71
N ALA A 127 20.65 0.73 5.90
CA ALA A 127 19.28 0.25 6.02
C ALA A 127 18.26 1.20 5.36
N LYS A 128 18.45 2.51 5.47
CA LYS A 128 17.61 3.51 4.78
C LYS A 128 17.77 3.45 3.26
N LEU A 129 19.00 3.22 2.78
CA LEU A 129 19.29 3.13 1.34
C LEU A 129 18.69 1.86 0.74
N ASP A 130 18.83 0.72 1.43
CA ASP A 130 18.24 -0.56 1.03
C ASP A 130 16.71 -0.48 1.03
N SER A 131 16.10 0.04 2.09
CA SER A 131 14.64 0.25 2.13
C SER A 131 14.15 1.15 0.99
N LYS A 132 14.88 2.22 0.66
CA LYS A 132 14.53 3.09 -0.48
C LYS A 132 14.66 2.36 -1.82
N LYS A 133 15.67 1.50 -1.97
CA LYS A 133 15.88 0.70 -3.19
C LYS A 133 14.78 -0.33 -3.37
N GLU A 134 14.38 -1.03 -2.29
CA GLU A 134 13.27 -1.99 -2.30
C GLU A 134 11.94 -1.30 -2.64
N LEU A 135 11.66 -0.14 -2.03
CA LEU A 135 10.47 0.65 -2.37
C LEU A 135 10.46 1.06 -3.84
N SER A 136 11.60 1.51 -4.38
CA SER A 136 11.69 1.89 -5.79
C SER A 136 11.53 0.70 -6.74
N GLN A 137 12.05 -0.47 -6.38
CA GLN A 137 11.87 -1.69 -7.17
C GLN A 137 10.42 -2.18 -7.11
N GLY A 138 9.82 -2.25 -5.92
CA GLY A 138 8.42 -2.64 -5.73
C GLY A 138 7.47 -1.72 -6.50
N GLN A 139 7.74 -0.41 -6.52
CA GLN A 139 6.91 0.53 -7.29
C GLN A 139 7.03 0.33 -8.81
N LYS A 140 8.23 0.05 -9.33
CA LYS A 140 8.41 -0.29 -10.75
C LYS A 140 7.69 -1.58 -11.15
N GLU A 141 7.68 -2.59 -10.28
CA GLU A 141 6.94 -3.83 -10.51
C GLU A 141 5.44 -3.60 -10.50
N LEU A 142 4.95 -2.82 -9.54
CA LEU A 142 3.54 -2.46 -9.43
C LEU A 142 3.06 -1.67 -10.67
N ASP A 143 3.87 -0.73 -11.16
CA ASP A 143 3.60 0.00 -12.40
C ASP A 143 3.57 -0.92 -13.64
N ARG A 144 4.50 -1.89 -13.71
CA ARG A 144 4.50 -2.91 -14.78
C ARG A 144 3.25 -3.77 -14.74
N ILE A 145 2.87 -4.27 -13.56
CA ILE A 145 1.68 -5.10 -13.36
C ILE A 145 0.42 -4.30 -13.72
N ASN A 146 0.30 -3.06 -13.23
CA ASN A 146 -0.83 -2.19 -13.55
C ASN A 146 -0.91 -1.90 -15.05
N SER A 147 0.22 -1.65 -15.72
CA SER A 147 0.24 -1.47 -17.17
C SER A 147 -0.19 -2.73 -17.92
N SER A 148 0.21 -3.92 -17.48
CA SER A 148 -0.21 -5.19 -18.07
C SER A 148 -1.71 -5.42 -17.89
N ASN A 149 -2.19 -5.29 -16.66
CA ASN A 149 -3.61 -5.46 -16.32
C ASN A 149 -4.48 -4.47 -17.09
N ASN A 150 -4.07 -3.20 -17.22
CA ASN A 150 -4.81 -2.22 -18.00
C ASN A 150 -4.90 -2.59 -19.49
N LYS A 151 -3.84 -3.17 -20.07
CA LYS A 151 -3.88 -3.68 -21.45
C LYS A 151 -4.83 -4.87 -21.59
N GLU A 152 -4.80 -5.81 -20.65
CA GLU A 152 -5.70 -6.96 -20.64
C GLU A 152 -7.16 -6.54 -20.48
N ILE A 153 -7.46 -5.60 -19.58
CA ILE A 153 -8.80 -5.04 -19.40
C ILE A 153 -9.26 -4.32 -20.69
N ALA A 154 -8.38 -3.55 -21.33
CA ALA A 154 -8.69 -2.88 -22.59
C ALA A 154 -8.99 -3.89 -23.71
N LEU A 155 -8.18 -4.95 -23.83
CA LEU A 155 -8.41 -6.04 -24.78
C LEU A 155 -9.70 -6.80 -24.50
N ALA A 156 -10.00 -7.10 -23.24
CA ALA A 156 -11.24 -7.76 -22.84
C ALA A 156 -12.46 -6.90 -23.20
N LYS A 157 -12.44 -5.60 -22.88
CA LYS A 157 -13.49 -4.66 -23.27
C LYS A 157 -13.69 -4.59 -24.78
N LEU A 158 -12.61 -4.53 -25.55
CA LEU A 158 -12.65 -4.48 -27.01
C LEU A 158 -13.22 -5.78 -27.59
N LYS A 159 -12.83 -6.94 -27.04
CA LYS A 159 -13.37 -8.24 -27.42
C LYS A 159 -14.87 -8.34 -27.13
N SER A 160 -15.31 -7.93 -25.93
CA SER A 160 -16.73 -7.91 -25.59
C SER A 160 -17.55 -6.97 -26.47
N GLN A 161 -17.02 -5.79 -26.80
CA GLN A 161 -17.68 -4.87 -27.75
C GLN A 161 -17.80 -5.47 -29.15
N LYS A 162 -16.74 -6.13 -29.63
CA LYS A 162 -16.75 -6.81 -30.93
C LYS A 162 -17.77 -7.96 -30.95
N GLU A 163 -17.79 -8.78 -29.91
CA GLU A 163 -18.77 -9.87 -29.78
C GLU A 163 -20.22 -9.35 -29.74
N LEU A 164 -20.48 -8.22 -29.08
CA LEU A 164 -21.78 -7.56 -29.09
C LEU A 164 -22.15 -7.03 -30.48
N ALA A 165 -21.20 -6.39 -31.17
CA ALA A 165 -21.40 -5.88 -32.53
C ALA A 165 -21.69 -7.02 -33.52
N ASP A 166 -20.91 -8.10 -33.47
CA ASP A 166 -21.08 -9.28 -34.32
C ASP A 166 -22.44 -9.96 -34.07
N LYS A 167 -22.86 -10.07 -32.80
CA LYS A 167 -24.20 -10.57 -32.43
C LYS A 167 -25.30 -9.67 -33.00
N ASN A 168 -25.18 -8.35 -32.88
CA ASN A 168 -26.19 -7.42 -33.40
C ASN A 168 -26.31 -7.51 -34.93
N ILE A 169 -25.18 -7.64 -35.64
CA ILE A 169 -25.17 -7.85 -37.09
C ILE A 169 -25.83 -9.18 -37.46
N ALA A 170 -25.54 -10.25 -36.72
CA ALA A 170 -26.16 -11.56 -36.95
C ALA A 170 -27.69 -11.52 -36.71
N PHE A 171 -28.15 -10.85 -35.66
CA PHE A 171 -29.59 -10.65 -35.40
C PHE A 171 -30.25 -9.84 -36.52
N TYR A 172 -29.63 -8.75 -36.98
CA TYR A 172 -30.17 -7.96 -38.10
C TYR A 172 -30.29 -8.80 -39.38
N LYS A 173 -29.27 -9.62 -39.69
CA LYS A 173 -29.31 -10.53 -40.84
C LYS A 173 -30.42 -11.58 -40.72
N MET A 174 -30.63 -12.15 -39.54
CA MET A 174 -31.72 -13.12 -39.30
C MET A 174 -33.10 -12.48 -39.49
N ILE A 175 -33.31 -11.28 -38.94
CA ILE A 175 -34.57 -10.53 -39.10
C ILE A 175 -34.79 -10.17 -40.57
N ALA A 176 -33.76 -9.71 -41.28
CA ALA A 176 -33.87 -9.37 -42.71
C ALA A 176 -34.30 -10.58 -43.56
N ILE A 177 -33.74 -11.76 -43.33
CA ILE A 177 -34.13 -12.99 -44.04
C ILE A 177 -35.59 -13.35 -43.74
N MET A 178 -36.03 -13.21 -42.48
CA MET A 178 -37.41 -13.47 -42.09
C MET A 178 -38.40 -12.54 -42.81
N VAL A 179 -38.09 -11.24 -42.86
CA VAL A 179 -38.93 -10.24 -43.54
C VAL A 179 -39.01 -10.52 -45.04
N VAL A 180 -37.87 -10.80 -45.70
CA VAL A 180 -37.85 -11.14 -47.13
C VAL A 180 -38.64 -12.42 -47.40
N GLY A 181 -38.50 -13.45 -46.56
CA GLY A 181 -39.27 -14.68 -46.67
C GLY A 181 -40.78 -14.46 -46.57
N LEU A 182 -41.22 -13.57 -45.67
CA LEU A 182 -42.62 -13.23 -45.48
C LEU A 182 -43.19 -12.48 -46.71
N VAL A 183 -42.42 -11.57 -47.30
CA VAL A 183 -42.81 -10.87 -48.53
C VAL A 183 -42.96 -11.85 -49.71
N VAL A 184 -42.02 -12.78 -49.89
CA VAL A 184 -42.11 -13.82 -50.93
C VAL A 184 -43.33 -14.71 -50.72
N LEU A 185 -43.61 -15.10 -49.46
CA LEU A 185 -44.78 -15.91 -49.14
C LEU A 185 -46.10 -15.16 -49.45
N ALA A 186 -46.18 -13.87 -49.12
CA ALA A 186 -47.34 -13.04 -49.45
C ALA A 186 -47.55 -12.93 -50.97
N LEU A 187 -46.47 -12.72 -51.74
CA LEU A 187 -46.53 -12.71 -53.21
C LEU A 187 -47.01 -14.05 -53.78
N LEU A 188 -46.55 -15.18 -53.22
CA LEU A 188 -47.04 -16.49 -53.63
C LEU A 188 -48.53 -16.65 -53.35
N ILE A 189 -49.02 -16.23 -52.18
CA ILE A 189 -50.46 -16.28 -51.85
C ILE A 189 -51.27 -15.46 -52.84
N VAL A 190 -50.87 -14.21 -53.11
CA VAL A 190 -51.54 -13.33 -54.10
C VAL A 190 -51.51 -13.97 -55.49
N TYR A 191 -50.37 -14.52 -55.91
CA TYR A 191 -50.23 -15.22 -57.18
C TYR A 191 -51.16 -16.44 -57.27
N PHE A 192 -51.27 -17.24 -56.20
CA PHE A 192 -52.16 -18.39 -56.14
C PHE A 192 -53.64 -17.99 -56.21
N ILE A 193 -54.04 -16.94 -55.49
CA ILE A 193 -55.42 -16.41 -55.54
C ILE A 193 -55.72 -15.93 -56.96
N ASN A 194 -54.84 -15.13 -57.56
CA ASN A 194 -55.04 -14.61 -58.91
C ASN A 194 -55.10 -15.75 -59.96
N ARG A 195 -54.25 -16.77 -59.81
CA ARG A 195 -54.27 -17.96 -60.67
C ARG A 195 -55.56 -18.76 -60.52
N ARG A 196 -56.07 -18.95 -59.30
CA ARG A 196 -57.36 -19.60 -59.06
C ARG A 196 -58.51 -18.78 -59.62
N LYS A 197 -58.50 -17.46 -59.43
CA LYS A 197 -59.53 -16.56 -59.96
C LYS A 197 -59.67 -16.69 -61.48
N ARG A 198 -58.55 -16.66 -62.22
CA ARG A 198 -58.58 -16.88 -63.69
C ARG A 198 -59.13 -18.23 -64.09
N LYS A 199 -58.80 -19.30 -63.34
CA LYS A 199 -59.36 -20.64 -63.62
C LYS A 199 -60.87 -20.70 -63.38
N ASN A 200 -61.35 -20.06 -62.32
CA ASN A 200 -62.76 -20.02 -62.00
C ASN A 200 -63.56 -19.21 -63.02
N GLU A 201 -63.03 -18.07 -63.48
CA GLU A 201 -63.67 -17.27 -64.54
C GLU A 201 -63.81 -18.06 -65.85
N LEU A 202 -62.80 -18.86 -66.22
CA LEU A 202 -62.86 -19.72 -67.40
C LEU A 202 -63.92 -20.83 -67.26
N GLN A 203 -64.06 -21.44 -66.08
CA GLN A 203 -65.10 -22.45 -65.85
C GLN A 203 -66.50 -21.85 -65.91
N ILE A 204 -66.68 -20.65 -65.35
CA ILE A 204 -67.96 -19.94 -65.42
C ILE A 204 -68.34 -19.64 -66.88
N HIS A 205 -67.38 -19.24 -67.72
CA HIS A 205 -67.65 -19.02 -69.15
C HIS A 205 -67.94 -20.31 -69.91
N GLU A 206 -67.28 -21.43 -69.59
CA GLU A 206 -67.59 -22.73 -70.18
C GLU A 206 -69.00 -23.19 -69.79
N ASP A 207 -69.37 -23.03 -68.52
CA ASP A 207 -70.72 -23.33 -68.02
C ASP A 207 -71.77 -22.41 -68.65
N GLU A 208 -71.46 -21.13 -68.87
CA GLU A 208 -72.36 -20.19 -69.53
C GLU A 208 -72.56 -20.53 -71.02
N LEU A 209 -71.50 -20.95 -71.71
CA LEU A 209 -71.58 -21.42 -73.11
C LEU A 209 -72.41 -22.71 -73.21
N ARG A 210 -72.15 -23.70 -72.35
CA ARG A 210 -72.95 -24.93 -72.28
C ARG A 210 -74.42 -24.65 -71.96
N HIS A 211 -74.68 -23.68 -71.09
CA HIS A 211 -76.05 -23.30 -70.76
C HIS A 211 -76.76 -22.63 -71.94
N LYS A 212 -76.08 -21.78 -72.72
CA LYS A 212 -76.64 -21.20 -73.95
C LYS A 212 -76.93 -22.27 -75.00
N GLU A 213 -76.02 -23.20 -75.23
CA GLU A 213 -76.23 -24.34 -76.12
C GLU A 213 -77.43 -25.20 -75.67
N TYR A 214 -77.54 -25.45 -74.37
CA TYR A 214 -78.68 -26.18 -73.80
C TYR A 214 -80.00 -25.43 -74.00
N MET A 215 -80.01 -24.10 -73.83
CA MET A 215 -81.20 -23.27 -74.00
C MET A 215 -81.65 -23.18 -75.47
N GLU A 216 -80.73 -23.14 -76.43
CA GLU A 216 -81.05 -23.18 -77.85
C GLU A 216 -81.56 -24.56 -78.29
N ALA A 217 -80.92 -25.64 -77.85
CA ALA A 217 -81.40 -27.00 -78.10
C ALA A 217 -82.79 -27.24 -77.47
N SER A 218 -83.02 -26.71 -76.27
CA SER A 218 -84.32 -26.77 -75.59
C SER A 218 -85.38 -25.94 -76.33
N ARG A 219 -85.04 -24.77 -76.87
CA ARG A 219 -85.94 -23.98 -77.73
C ARG A 219 -86.31 -24.72 -79.01
N GLN A 220 -85.34 -25.29 -79.71
CA GLN A 220 -85.60 -26.09 -80.91
C GLN A 220 -86.49 -27.30 -80.59
N HIS A 221 -86.23 -27.99 -79.48
CA HIS A 221 -87.05 -29.11 -79.05
C HIS A 221 -88.50 -28.69 -78.75
N ASN A 222 -88.69 -27.56 -78.05
CA ASN A 222 -90.01 -27.02 -77.76
C ASN A 222 -90.73 -26.53 -79.03
N GLU A 223 -90.04 -25.94 -80.00
CA GLU A 223 -90.63 -25.60 -81.31
C GLU A 223 -91.03 -26.84 -82.11
N HIS A 224 -90.20 -27.89 -82.11
CA HIS A 224 -90.52 -29.15 -82.77
C HIS A 224 -91.73 -29.83 -82.13
N ILE A 225 -91.82 -29.83 -80.79
CA ILE A 225 -92.99 -30.33 -80.07
C ILE A 225 -94.22 -29.46 -80.35
N GLY A 226 -94.09 -28.14 -80.35
CA GLY A 226 -95.18 -27.21 -80.67
C GLY A 226 -95.72 -27.44 -82.08
N LYS A 227 -94.85 -27.53 -83.09
CA LYS A 227 -95.22 -27.86 -84.49
C LYS A 227 -95.84 -29.26 -84.60
N MET A 228 -95.34 -30.26 -83.87
CA MET A 228 -95.95 -31.59 -83.81
C MET A 228 -97.34 -31.56 -83.16
N LEU A 229 -97.53 -30.78 -82.10
CA LEU A 229 -98.83 -30.59 -81.47
C LEU A 229 -99.81 -29.90 -82.44
N ASP A 230 -99.39 -28.81 -83.10
CA ASP A 230 -100.23 -28.11 -84.06
C ASP A 230 -100.73 -29.03 -85.18
N VAL A 231 -99.87 -29.92 -85.72
CA VAL A 231 -100.26 -30.95 -86.70
C VAL A 231 -101.28 -31.95 -86.13
N ILE A 232 -101.21 -32.28 -84.83
CA ILE A 232 -102.19 -33.14 -84.18
C ILE A 232 -103.53 -32.41 -83.96
N THR A 233 -103.51 -31.11 -83.65
CA THR A 233 -104.73 -30.31 -83.44
C THR A 233 -105.39 -29.84 -84.73
N ASP A 234 -104.67 -29.83 -85.86
CA ASP A 234 -105.26 -29.49 -87.16
C ASP A 234 -106.36 -30.49 -87.55
N ALA A 235 -107.52 -29.96 -87.91
CA ALA A 235 -108.75 -30.71 -88.19
C ALA A 235 -108.67 -31.50 -89.51
N ASN A 236 -107.73 -31.15 -90.40
CA ASN A 236 -107.56 -31.76 -91.72
C ASN A 236 -106.39 -32.77 -91.81
N ALA A 237 -105.68 -33.04 -90.72
CA ALA A 237 -104.55 -33.98 -90.73
C ALA A 237 -105.02 -35.45 -90.74
N ASP A 238 -104.39 -36.27 -91.60
CA ASP A 238 -104.72 -37.68 -91.82
C ASP A 238 -104.64 -38.53 -90.53
N LYS A 239 -105.59 -39.44 -90.35
CA LYS A 239 -105.75 -40.26 -89.13
C LYS A 239 -104.54 -41.18 -88.89
N GLY A 240 -103.84 -41.58 -89.96
CA GLY A 240 -102.59 -42.35 -89.88
C GLY A 240 -101.45 -41.54 -89.25
N VAL A 241 -101.26 -40.31 -89.70
CA VAL A 241 -100.20 -39.39 -89.23
C VAL A 241 -100.41 -39.02 -87.76
N LYS A 242 -101.65 -38.73 -87.32
CA LYS A 242 -101.92 -38.46 -85.89
C LYS A 242 -101.55 -39.64 -84.99
N LYS A 243 -101.80 -40.87 -85.42
CA LYS A 243 -101.50 -42.07 -84.62
C LYS A 243 -100.00 -42.31 -84.49
N GLU A 244 -99.23 -42.00 -85.52
CA GLU A 244 -97.77 -42.16 -85.53
C GLU A 244 -97.06 -41.07 -84.72
N ILE A 245 -97.50 -39.81 -84.79
CA ILE A 245 -96.97 -38.73 -83.96
C ILE A 245 -97.28 -38.98 -82.47
N VAL A 246 -98.48 -39.44 -82.13
CA VAL A 246 -98.83 -39.82 -80.75
C VAL A 246 -97.97 -40.98 -80.24
N ARG A 247 -97.59 -41.93 -81.12
CA ARG A 247 -96.68 -43.02 -80.77
C ARG A 247 -95.25 -42.52 -80.51
N LEU A 248 -94.75 -41.60 -81.33
CA LEU A 248 -93.43 -40.98 -81.15
C LEU A 248 -93.34 -40.12 -79.86
N LEU A 249 -94.38 -39.36 -79.53
CA LEU A 249 -94.48 -38.60 -78.27
C LEU A 249 -94.50 -39.53 -77.05
N LYS A 250 -95.25 -40.64 -77.12
CA LYS A 250 -95.31 -41.63 -76.04
C LYS A 250 -93.96 -42.35 -75.82
N ASP A 251 -93.20 -42.59 -76.89
CA ASP A 251 -91.87 -43.18 -76.80
C ASP A 251 -90.80 -42.19 -76.32
N GLN A 252 -90.92 -40.89 -76.65
CA GLN A 252 -90.02 -39.86 -76.12
C GLN A 252 -90.22 -39.63 -74.60
N GLY A 253 -91.47 -39.60 -74.12
CA GLY A 253 -91.76 -39.47 -72.68
C GLY A 253 -91.27 -40.63 -71.81
N LYS A 254 -90.97 -41.80 -72.41
CA LYS A 254 -90.35 -42.95 -71.71
C LYS A 254 -88.82 -42.84 -71.59
N LYS A 255 -88.15 -42.07 -72.46
CA LYS A 255 -86.68 -41.95 -72.47
C LYS A 255 -86.17 -40.81 -71.57
N SER A 256 -87.01 -39.82 -71.25
CA SER A 256 -86.66 -38.70 -70.36
C SER A 256 -86.52 -39.07 -68.88
N ASN A 257 -86.97 -40.26 -68.46
CA ASN A 257 -86.77 -40.79 -67.10
C ASN A 257 -85.41 -41.47 -66.89
N LEU A 258 -84.49 -41.40 -67.86
CA LEU A 258 -83.18 -42.05 -67.81
C LEU A 258 -82.00 -41.08 -67.66
N ILE A 259 -82.22 -39.91 -67.03
CA ILE A 259 -81.13 -39.05 -66.54
C ILE A 259 -81.12 -39.15 -65.02
N GLU A 260 -80.72 -40.33 -64.53
CA GLU A 260 -80.47 -40.54 -63.10
C GLU A 260 -79.06 -40.03 -62.77
N HIS A 261 -79.04 -39.11 -61.81
CA HIS A 261 -77.90 -38.52 -61.13
C HIS A 261 -76.73 -39.50 -60.90
N LYS A 262 -75.59 -39.29 -61.56
CA LYS A 262 -74.29 -39.82 -61.12
C LYS A 262 -73.49 -38.71 -60.46
N ARG A 263 -73.71 -38.50 -59.15
CA ARG A 263 -72.77 -37.77 -58.29
C ARG A 263 -71.67 -38.73 -57.82
N ARG A 264 -70.43 -38.43 -58.19
CA ARG A 264 -69.22 -38.70 -57.41
C ARG A 264 -68.48 -37.38 -57.27
#